data_AF-A0A923C0Y4-F1
#
_entry.id   AF-A0A923C0Y4-F1
#
_cell.length_a   1.000
_cell.length_b   1.000
_cell.length_c   1.000
_cell.angle_alpha   90.00
_cell.angle_beta   90.00
_cell.angle_gamma   90.00
#
_symmetry.space_group_name_H-M   'P 1'
#
loop_
_entity.id
_entity.type
_entity.pdbx_description
1 polymer ?
#
loop_
_entity_poly.entity_id
_entity_poly.type
_entity_poly.pdbx_seq_one_letter_code
_entity_poly.pdbx_strand_id
1 'polypeptide(L)'
;MGKPRLNLRLRADLHRKLEAATRRPGVTKNALIEKALQEYFEPQIRHGLEERLFARLEAFEVRQGEIERDVALLLETLGLFVLYWLTRTDPIPEGEREIAHALGQRRFDYFIQQVARRSVSGTRLSDRILDP
;
A
#
# COMPACT_ATOMS: atom_id res chain seq x y z
N MET A 1 -3.09 -34.86 -32.72
CA MET A 1 -1.79 -35.51 -33.02
C MET A 1 -1.26 -36.13 -31.73
N GLY A 2 -0.67 -37.34 -31.79
CA GLY A 2 -0.14 -38.02 -30.60
C GLY A 2 1.09 -37.30 -30.03
N LYS A 3 1.25 -37.31 -28.71
CA LYS A 3 2.43 -36.74 -28.05
C LYS A 3 3.66 -37.63 -28.30
N PRO A 4 4.73 -37.15 -28.96
CA PRO A 4 5.92 -37.95 -29.18
C PRO A 4 6.60 -38.33 -27.86
N ARG A 5 7.08 -39.57 -27.75
CA ARG A 5 7.81 -40.04 -26.56
C ARG A 5 9.23 -39.49 -26.58
N LEU A 6 9.65 -38.87 -25.48
CA LEU A 6 10.97 -38.27 -25.33
C LEU A 6 11.73 -38.95 -24.18
N ASN A 7 12.90 -39.52 -24.48
CA ASN A 7 13.78 -40.12 -23.48
C ASN A 7 14.91 -39.13 -23.16
N LEU A 8 14.92 -38.57 -21.95
CA LEU A 8 15.88 -37.56 -21.52
C LEU A 8 16.72 -38.06 -20.35
N ARG A 9 18.00 -37.68 -20.33
CA ARG A 9 18.87 -37.82 -19.16
C ARG A 9 18.92 -36.50 -18.41
N LEU A 10 18.48 -36.53 -17.16
CA LEU A 10 18.52 -35.37 -16.27
C LEU A 10 19.66 -35.51 -15.26
N ARG A 11 20.25 -34.39 -14.86
CA ARG A 11 21.17 -34.37 -13.71
C ARG A 11 20.43 -34.82 -12.44
N ALA A 12 21.13 -35.49 -11.54
CA ALA A 12 20.52 -36.12 -10.36
C ALA A 12 19.85 -35.11 -9.40
N ASP A 13 20.33 -33.87 -9.36
CA ASP A 13 19.72 -32.77 -8.61
C ASP A 13 18.40 -32.31 -9.26
N LEU A 14 18.35 -32.14 -10.59
CA LEU A 14 17.14 -31.77 -11.32
C LEU A 14 16.09 -32.87 -11.26
N HIS A 15 16.50 -34.14 -11.36
CA HIS A 15 15.58 -35.27 -11.20
C HIS A 15 14.93 -35.26 -9.81
N ARG A 16 15.71 -35.02 -8.74
CA ARG A 16 15.16 -34.90 -7.38
C ARG A 16 14.18 -33.73 -7.23
N LYS A 17 14.47 -32.57 -7.82
CA LYS A 17 13.57 -31.41 -7.82
C LYS A 17 12.25 -31.70 -8.55
N LEU A 18 12.33 -32.36 -9.71
CA LEU A 18 11.17 -32.78 -10.49
C LEU A 18 10.30 -33.76 -9.68
N GLU A 19 10.91 -34.79 -9.10
CA GLU A 19 10.21 -35.75 -8.23
C GLU A 19 9.49 -35.05 -7.08
N ALA A 20 10.18 -34.14 -6.38
CA ALA A 20 9.61 -33.39 -5.26
C ALA A 20 8.41 -32.53 -5.69
N ALA A 21 8.51 -31.85 -6.84
CA ALA A 21 7.44 -31.01 -7.38
C ALA A 21 6.18 -31.79 -7.78
N THR A 22 6.33 -33.07 -8.15
CA THR A 22 5.23 -33.95 -8.56
C THR A 22 4.68 -34.84 -7.44
N ARG A 23 5.12 -34.66 -6.19
CA ARG A 23 4.58 -35.42 -5.04
C ARG A 23 3.14 -35.04 -4.70
N ARG A 24 2.70 -33.85 -5.09
CA ARG A 24 1.33 -33.38 -4.84
C ARG A 24 0.37 -33.99 -5.89
N PRO A 25 -0.84 -34.45 -5.49
CA PRO A 25 -1.83 -34.94 -6.44
C PRO A 25 -2.18 -33.86 -7.48
N GLY A 26 -2.27 -34.25 -8.74
CA GLY A 26 -2.74 -33.36 -9.83
C GLY A 26 -1.66 -32.81 -10.78
N VAL A 27 -0.36 -33.08 -10.54
CA VAL A 27 0.72 -32.65 -11.45
C VAL A 27 1.60 -33.84 -11.83
N THR A 28 1.65 -34.18 -13.12
CA THR A 28 2.53 -35.23 -13.64
C THR A 28 3.88 -34.66 -14.07
N LYS A 29 4.92 -35.50 -14.07
CA LYS A 29 6.26 -35.11 -14.57
C LYS A 29 6.20 -34.58 -16.00
N ASN A 30 5.42 -35.25 -16.86
CA ASN A 30 5.25 -34.83 -18.24
C ASN A 30 4.55 -33.47 -18.34
N ALA A 31 3.49 -33.23 -17.56
CA ALA A 31 2.81 -31.93 -17.54
C ALA A 31 3.72 -30.80 -17.06
N LEU A 32 4.57 -31.06 -16.07
CA LEU A 32 5.51 -30.06 -15.57
C LEU A 32 6.61 -29.75 -16.59
N ILE A 33 7.14 -30.76 -17.27
CA ILE A 33 8.15 -30.60 -18.33
C ILE A 33 7.56 -29.85 -19.53
N GLU A 34 6.36 -30.22 -19.99
CA GLU A 34 5.65 -29.52 -21.06
C GLU A 34 5.43 -28.05 -20.72
N LYS A 35 4.97 -27.75 -19.49
CA LYS A 35 4.78 -26.37 -19.02
C LYS A 35 6.10 -25.59 -18.98
N ALA A 36 7.17 -26.17 -18.46
CA ALA A 36 8.48 -25.53 -18.40
C ALA A 36 9.05 -25.25 -19.81
N LEU A 37 8.84 -26.17 -20.76
CA LEU A 37 9.24 -25.96 -22.16
C LEU A 37 8.39 -24.89 -22.82
N GLN A 38 7.08 -24.86 -22.57
CA GLN A 38 6.20 -23.81 -23.07
C GLN A 38 6.63 -22.43 -22.55
N GLU A 39 6.89 -22.29 -21.24
CA GLU A 39 7.41 -21.05 -20.64
C GLU A 39 8.79 -20.66 -21.21
N TYR A 40 9.64 -21.63 -21.54
CA TYR A 40 10.94 -21.39 -22.16
C TYR A 40 10.82 -20.87 -23.60
N PHE A 41 9.90 -21.44 -24.39
CA PHE A 41 9.69 -21.05 -25.79
C PHE A 41 8.74 -19.86 -25.98
N GLU A 42 7.93 -19.52 -24.98
CA GLU A 42 7.04 -18.37 -24.96
C GLU A 42 7.38 -17.45 -23.75
N PRO A 43 8.47 -16.67 -23.84
CA PRO A 43 8.94 -15.83 -22.73
C PRO A 43 7.90 -14.83 -22.23
N GLN A 44 6.98 -14.43 -23.10
CA GLN A 44 5.82 -13.56 -22.82
C GLN A 44 4.93 -14.07 -21.67
N ILE A 45 4.87 -15.39 -21.42
CA ILE A 45 4.14 -15.95 -20.26
C ILE A 45 4.83 -15.55 -18.94
N ARG A 46 6.16 -15.46 -18.92
CA ARG A 46 6.96 -15.03 -17.77
C ARG A 46 7.01 -13.50 -17.66
N HIS A 47 7.21 -12.81 -18.78
CA HIS A 47 7.23 -11.36 -18.83
C HIS A 47 5.90 -10.73 -18.43
N GLY A 48 4.75 -11.33 -18.76
CA GLY A 48 3.46 -10.77 -18.39
C GLY A 48 3.21 -10.67 -16.87
N LEU A 49 3.83 -11.52 -16.04
CA LEU A 49 3.77 -11.37 -14.58
C LEU A 49 4.69 -10.24 -14.10
N GLU A 50 5.93 -10.24 -14.58
CA GLU A 50 6.94 -9.23 -14.22
C GLU A 50 6.48 -7.82 -14.64
N GLU A 51 5.95 -7.66 -15.86
CA GLU A 51 5.38 -6.41 -16.38
C GLU A 51 4.20 -5.91 -15.54
N ARG A 52 3.27 -6.80 -15.14
CA ARG A 52 2.15 -6.43 -14.25
C ARG A 52 2.63 -6.00 -12.87
N LEU A 53 3.71 -6.61 -12.37
CA LEU A 53 4.32 -6.20 -11.11
C LEU A 53 4.98 -4.83 -11.23
N PHE A 54 5.74 -4.58 -12.31
CA PHE A 54 6.34 -3.27 -12.57
C PHE A 54 5.29 -2.18 -12.71
N ALA A 55 4.24 -2.40 -13.50
CA ALA A 55 3.15 -1.42 -13.65
C ALA A 55 2.46 -1.11 -12.31
N ARG A 56 2.31 -2.12 -11.44
CA ARG A 56 1.75 -1.92 -10.10
C ARG A 56 2.70 -1.14 -9.18
N LEU A 57 4.01 -1.36 -9.29
CA LEU A 57 5.02 -0.62 -8.54
C LEU A 57 5.09 0.85 -8.99
N GLU A 58 5.06 1.09 -10.30
CA GLU A 58 4.99 2.45 -10.86
C GLU A 58 3.73 3.19 -10.38
N ALA A 59 2.57 2.54 -10.43
CA ALA A 59 1.34 3.11 -9.89
C ALA A 59 1.41 3.38 -8.38
N PHE A 60 2.14 2.56 -7.64
CA PHE A 60 2.39 2.79 -6.21
C PHE A 60 3.30 4.00 -5.98
N GLU A 61 4.37 4.13 -6.77
CA GLU A 61 5.30 5.26 -6.69
C GLU A 61 4.60 6.60 -6.99
N VAL A 62 3.74 6.64 -8.01
CA VAL A 62 2.92 7.83 -8.30
C VAL A 62 2.04 8.20 -7.11
N ARG A 63 1.29 7.24 -6.55
CA ARG A 63 0.43 7.50 -5.38
C ARG A 63 1.23 7.90 -4.14
N GLN A 64 2.41 7.34 -3.95
CA GLN A 64 3.31 7.72 -2.87
C GLN A 64 3.77 9.18 -3.03
N GLY A 65 4.14 9.58 -4.24
CA GLY A 65 4.50 10.97 -4.55
C GLY A 65 3.32 11.95 -4.38
N GLU A 66 2.08 11.52 -4.65
CA GLU A 66 0.88 12.31 -4.34
C GLU A 66 0.71 12.51 -2.83
N ILE A 67 0.84 11.43 -2.03
CA ILE A 67 0.76 11.51 -0.57
C ILE A 67 1.84 12.43 -0.01
N GLU A 68 3.07 12.34 -0.51
CA GLU A 68 4.18 13.20 -0.08
C GLU A 68 3.90 14.69 -0.34
N ARG A 69 3.31 15.01 -1.50
CA ARG A 69 2.88 16.38 -1.83
C ARG A 69 1.76 16.86 -0.92
N ASP A 70 0.74 16.03 -0.67
CA ASP A 70 -0.37 16.37 0.22
C ASP A 70 0.12 16.61 1.66
N VAL A 71 1.07 15.79 2.14
CA VAL A 71 1.69 15.96 3.46
C VAL A 71 2.51 17.25 3.53
N ALA A 72 3.27 17.58 2.49
CA ALA A 72 4.02 18.84 2.44
C ALA A 72 3.08 20.05 2.49
N LEU A 73 1.98 20.02 1.71
CA LEU A 73 0.97 21.08 1.71
C LEU A 73 0.27 21.20 3.09
N LEU A 74 -0.04 20.07 3.73
CA LEU A 74 -0.59 20.06 5.10
C LEU A 74 0.38 20.68 6.10
N LEU A 75 1.69 20.42 5.97
CA LEU A 75 2.70 21.00 6.85
C LEU A 75 2.82 22.51 6.65
N GLU A 76 2.84 22.98 5.41
CA GLU A 76 2.87 24.41 5.08
C GLU A 76 1.64 25.14 5.62
N THR A 77 0.45 24.60 5.37
CA THR A 77 -0.81 25.19 5.83
C THR A 77 -0.93 25.20 7.36
N LEU A 78 -0.50 24.13 8.03
CA LEU A 78 -0.44 24.09 9.50
C LEU A 78 0.57 25.10 10.05
N GLY A 79 1.75 25.21 9.45
CA GLY A 79 2.76 26.20 9.83
C GLY A 79 2.25 27.63 9.74
N LEU A 80 1.57 27.97 8.64
CA LEU A 80 0.92 29.27 8.47
C LEU A 80 -0.21 29.50 9.49
N PHE A 81 -1.03 28.48 9.77
CA PHE A 81 -2.07 28.57 10.79
C PHE A 81 -1.49 28.85 12.18
N VAL A 82 -0.44 28.12 12.59
CA VAL A 82 0.23 28.32 13.89
C VAL A 82 0.85 29.71 13.97
N LEU A 83 1.54 30.16 12.90
CA LEU A 83 2.10 31.51 12.84
C LEU A 83 1.02 32.58 12.98
N TYR A 84 -0.08 32.45 12.23
CA TYR A 84 -1.22 33.37 12.33
C TYR A 84 -1.82 33.37 13.74
N TRP A 85 -1.99 32.19 14.34
CA TRP A 85 -2.51 32.06 15.69
C TRP A 85 -1.61 32.77 16.71
N LEU A 86 -0.28 32.55 16.67
CA LEU A 86 0.66 33.19 17.59
C LEU A 86 0.80 34.70 17.39
N THR A 87 0.57 35.20 16.17
CA THR A 87 0.70 36.63 15.87
C THR A 87 -0.58 37.44 16.11
N ARG A 88 -1.75 36.79 16.07
CA ARG A 88 -3.06 37.47 16.17
C ARG A 88 -3.81 37.19 17.47
N THR A 89 -3.43 36.16 18.21
CA THR A 89 -4.10 35.82 19.47
C THR A 89 -3.49 36.63 20.61
N ASP A 90 -4.32 37.39 21.31
CA ASP A 90 -3.89 38.10 22.50
C ASP A 90 -3.41 37.11 23.58
N PRO A 91 -2.27 37.38 24.26
CA PRO A 91 -1.77 36.50 25.29
C PRO A 91 -2.75 36.44 26.46
N ILE A 92 -2.97 35.24 26.99
CA ILE A 92 -3.88 35.01 28.12
C ILE A 92 -3.30 35.65 29.38
N PRO A 93 -4.08 36.44 30.14
CA PRO A 93 -3.66 37.00 31.42
C PRO A 93 -3.12 35.94 32.37
N GLU A 94 -2.07 36.27 33.12
CA GLU A 94 -1.34 35.30 33.96
C GLU A 94 -2.23 34.55 34.95
N GLY A 95 -3.17 35.25 35.60
CA GLY A 95 -4.11 34.65 36.56
C GLY A 95 -5.15 33.71 35.93
N GLU A 96 -5.35 33.75 34.61
CA GLU A 96 -6.33 32.93 33.90
C GLU A 96 -5.69 31.76 33.13
N ARG A 97 -4.35 31.71 33.05
CA ARG A 97 -3.62 30.73 32.23
C ARG A 97 -3.97 29.28 32.57
N GLU A 98 -4.04 28.95 33.86
CA GLU A 98 -4.33 27.57 34.30
C GLU A 98 -5.75 27.14 33.91
N ILE A 99 -6.73 28.03 34.13
CA ILE A 99 -8.14 27.79 33.78
C ILE A 99 -8.28 27.66 32.26
N ALA A 100 -7.66 28.55 31.49
CA ALA A 100 -7.71 28.52 30.04
C ALA A 100 -7.04 27.27 29.46
N HIS A 101 -5.91 26.85 30.04
CA HIS A 101 -5.23 25.61 29.66
C HIS A 101 -6.10 24.38 29.93
N ALA A 102 -6.70 24.27 31.13
CA ALA A 102 -7.60 23.18 31.47
C ALA A 102 -8.83 23.12 30.55
N LEU A 103 -9.41 24.27 30.19
CA LEU A 103 -10.51 24.35 29.22
C LEU A 103 -10.05 23.92 27.82
N GLY A 104 -8.87 24.36 27.39
CA GLY A 104 -8.26 23.98 26.13
C GLY A 104 -8.09 22.48 25.99
N GLN A 105 -7.53 21.82 27.02
CA GLN A 105 -7.38 20.36 27.06
C GLN A 105 -8.73 19.64 26.92
N ARG A 106 -9.75 20.04 27.69
CA ARG A 106 -11.09 19.43 27.59
C ARG A 106 -11.69 19.56 26.18
N ARG A 107 -11.54 20.72 25.55
CA ARG A 107 -12.01 20.96 24.17
C ARG A 107 -11.25 20.10 23.17
N PHE A 108 -9.94 19.96 23.35
CA PHE A 108 -9.10 19.14 22.48
C PHE A 108 -9.46 17.65 22.60
N ASP A 109 -9.62 17.13 23.82
CA ASP A 109 -10.04 15.74 24.05
C ASP A 109 -11.39 15.44 23.39
N TYR A 110 -12.35 16.36 23.53
CA TYR A 110 -13.64 16.25 22.85
C TYR A 110 -13.48 16.21 21.32
N PHE A 111 -12.65 17.09 20.76
CA PHE A 111 -12.35 17.09 19.33
C PHE A 111 -11.74 15.76 18.86
N ILE A 112 -10.75 15.23 19.59
CA ILE A 112 -10.14 13.92 19.28
C ILE A 112 -11.18 12.81 19.28
N GLN A 113 -12.11 12.80 20.25
CA GLN A 113 -13.21 11.84 20.27
C GLN A 113 -14.14 11.96 19.05
N GLN A 114 -14.38 13.17 18.53
CA GLN A 114 -15.17 13.35 17.31
C GLN A 114 -14.42 12.82 16.08
N VAL A 115 -13.12 13.12 15.98
CA VAL A 115 -12.27 12.64 14.88
C VAL A 115 -12.20 11.11 14.89
N ALA A 116 -11.97 10.49 16.04
CA ALA A 116 -11.91 9.04 16.18
C ALA A 116 -13.22 8.37 15.78
N ARG A 117 -14.37 8.90 16.25
CA ARG A 117 -15.70 8.40 15.86
C ARG A 117 -15.92 8.44 14.36
N ARG A 118 -15.54 9.54 13.71
CA ARG A 118 -15.69 9.71 12.26
C ARG A 118 -14.72 8.84 11.45
N SER A 119 -13.50 8.64 11.96
CA SER A 119 -12.53 7.75 11.31
C SER A 119 -13.05 6.32 11.25
N VAL A 120 -13.73 5.85 12.30
CA VAL A 120 -14.37 4.52 12.33
C VAL A 120 -15.61 4.46 11.45
N SER A 121 -16.36 5.55 11.28
CA SER A 121 -17.59 5.56 10.46
C SER A 121 -17.35 5.53 8.95
N GLY A 122 -16.10 5.63 8.49
CA GLY A 122 -15.72 5.57 7.08
C GLY A 122 -16.05 6.83 6.27
N THR A 123 -16.78 7.79 6.83
CA THR A 123 -17.15 9.04 6.16
C THR A 123 -15.99 10.03 6.21
N ARG A 124 -15.30 10.25 5.09
CA ARG A 124 -14.13 11.13 5.08
C ARG A 124 -14.55 12.60 5.17
N LEU A 125 -13.66 13.44 5.69
CA LEU A 125 -13.87 14.89 5.70
C LEU A 125 -13.81 15.47 4.28
N SER A 126 -12.93 14.94 3.44
CA SER A 126 -12.78 15.27 2.02
C SER A 126 -14.11 15.23 1.29
N ASP A 127 -14.92 14.19 1.52
CA ASP A 127 -16.16 13.94 0.78
C ASP A 127 -17.20 15.05 1.02
N ARG A 128 -17.17 15.71 2.18
CA ARG A 128 -18.06 16.86 2.50
C ARG A 128 -17.55 18.20 2.02
N ILE A 129 -16.26 18.32 1.74
CA ILE A 129 -15.65 19.58 1.26
C ILE A 129 -15.74 19.63 -0.26
N LEU A 130 -15.67 18.47 -0.92
CA LEU A 130 -15.67 18.35 -2.38
C LEU A 130 -17.08 18.23 -2.99
N ASP A 131 -18.09 17.80 -2.22
CA ASP A 131 -19.51 17.85 -2.60
C ASP A 131 -20.30 18.71 -1.59
N PRO A 132 -20.49 20.02 -1.87
CA PRO A 132 -21.23 20.95 -1.00
C PRO A 132 -22.77 20.82 -1.07
#